data_AF-A0A1M3HFT7-F1
#
_entry.id   AF-A0A1M3HFT7-F1
#
_cell.length_a   1.000
_cell.length_b   1.000
_cell.length_c   1.000
_cell.angle_alpha   90.00
_cell.angle_beta   90.00
_cell.angle_gamma   90.00
#
_symmetry.space_group_name_H-M   'P 1'
#
loop_
_entity.id
_entity.type
_entity.pdbx_description
1 polymer ?
#
loop_
_entity_poly.entity_id
_entity_poly.type
_entity_poly.pdbx_seq_one_letter_code
_entity_poly.pdbx_strand_id
1 'polypeptide(L)'
;MQKFKPVCFFLFFMWVFPAGAQDKAGDKELTGPDTSGKGWGPLFNDSLSNAIFPAGVWTVREVVHASNIEDWIPHSVEIQIADDWSEKWSKVEPSWQCAAIFGHQPATKHIVKKPGEWNHYTITCKGRMIWVALNGQLVNTCDMSLYTSAKDNGA
;
A
#
# COMPACT_ATOMS: atom_id res chain seq x y z
N MET A 1 -58.23 13.28 45.39
CA MET A 1 -58.04 13.23 43.92
C MET A 1 -56.73 13.95 43.57
N GLN A 2 -55.62 13.21 43.46
CA GLN A 2 -54.33 13.74 43.00
C GLN A 2 -54.05 13.21 41.59
N LYS A 3 -53.71 14.11 40.67
CA LYS A 3 -53.53 13.86 39.24
C LYS A 3 -52.19 13.12 39.01
N PHE A 4 -52.25 11.94 38.38
CA PHE A 4 -51.09 11.25 37.82
C PHE A 4 -50.55 12.01 36.59
N LYS A 5 -49.23 12.22 36.53
CA LYS A 5 -48.52 12.66 35.31
C LYS A 5 -47.87 11.44 34.65
N PRO A 6 -48.02 11.22 33.34
CA PRO A 6 -47.30 10.14 32.66
C PRO A 6 -45.87 10.60 32.37
N VAL A 7 -44.89 9.80 32.80
CA VAL A 7 -43.49 9.94 32.40
C VAL A 7 -43.31 9.13 31.11
N CYS A 8 -43.05 9.82 29.99
CA CYS A 8 -42.64 9.19 28.74
C CYS A 8 -41.25 8.56 28.91
N PHE A 9 -41.18 7.23 28.89
CA PHE A 9 -39.92 6.51 28.67
C PHE A 9 -39.63 6.53 27.16
N PHE A 10 -38.65 7.34 26.74
CA PHE A 10 -38.04 7.21 25.43
C PHE A 10 -36.99 6.09 25.49
N LEU A 11 -37.32 4.92 24.96
CA LEU A 11 -36.34 3.86 24.67
C LEU A 11 -35.50 4.31 23.46
N PHE A 12 -34.29 4.79 23.74
CA PHE A 12 -33.29 5.08 22.70
C PHE A 12 -32.71 3.73 22.22
N PHE A 13 -33.26 3.19 21.13
CA PHE A 13 -32.65 2.07 20.41
C PHE A 13 -31.41 2.60 19.70
N MET A 14 -30.27 2.60 20.40
CA MET A 14 -28.98 2.90 19.80
C MET A 14 -28.62 1.71 18.90
N TRP A 15 -28.96 1.81 17.61
CA TRP A 15 -28.35 0.98 16.58
C TRP A 15 -26.87 1.33 16.57
N VAL A 16 -26.07 0.52 17.25
CA VAL A 16 -24.65 0.42 16.98
C VAL A 16 -24.57 -0.18 15.58
N PHE A 17 -24.48 0.68 14.57
CA PHE A 17 -23.91 0.26 13.30
C PHE A 17 -22.46 -0.14 13.60
N PRO A 18 -22.06 -1.41 13.41
CA PRO A 18 -20.65 -1.72 13.40
C PRO A 18 -20.03 -0.91 12.25
N ALA A 19 -19.31 0.14 12.60
CA ALA A 19 -18.39 0.78 11.69
C ALA A 19 -17.34 -0.29 11.31
N GLY A 20 -17.34 -0.71 10.05
CA GLY A 20 -16.28 -1.54 9.48
C GLY A 20 -16.60 -3.04 9.39
N ALA A 21 -17.66 -3.41 8.66
CA ALA A 21 -17.57 -4.61 7.82
C ALA A 21 -17.27 -4.12 6.41
N GLN A 22 -16.00 -3.82 6.14
CA GLN A 22 -15.51 -3.63 4.78
C GLN A 22 -15.62 -4.99 4.08
N ASP A 23 -16.13 -5.00 2.85
CA ASP A 23 -16.46 -6.22 2.11
C ASP A 23 -15.23 -7.14 1.97
N LYS A 24 -15.29 -8.31 2.62
CA LYS A 24 -14.22 -9.34 2.61
C LYS A 24 -13.79 -9.78 1.20
N ALA A 25 -14.60 -9.53 0.17
CA ALA A 25 -14.28 -9.83 -1.22
C ALA A 25 -13.25 -8.86 -1.81
N GLY A 26 -13.36 -7.56 -1.51
CA GLY A 26 -12.40 -6.54 -1.96
C GLY A 26 -11.04 -6.71 -1.28
N ASP A 27 -11.04 -7.05 0.00
CA ASP A 27 -9.81 -7.32 0.74
C ASP A 27 -9.02 -8.50 0.17
N LYS A 28 -9.71 -9.55 -0.30
CA LYS A 28 -9.06 -10.72 -0.90
C LYS A 28 -8.43 -10.39 -2.26
N GLU A 29 -9.09 -9.59 -3.09
CA GLU A 29 -8.51 -9.11 -4.36
C GLU A 29 -7.24 -8.27 -4.12
N LEU A 30 -7.24 -7.44 -3.07
CA LEU A 30 -6.11 -6.56 -2.74
C LEU A 30 -4.94 -7.30 -2.07
N THR A 31 -5.23 -8.36 -1.29
CA THR A 31 -4.21 -9.03 -0.47
C THR A 31 -3.67 -10.33 -1.04
N GLY A 32 -4.35 -10.92 -2.02
CA GLY A 32 -3.95 -12.17 -2.65
C GLY A 32 -4.79 -12.48 -3.87
N PRO A 33 -4.64 -11.70 -4.96
CA PRO A 33 -5.38 -11.93 -6.19
C PRO A 33 -4.95 -13.27 -6.81
N ASP A 34 -5.89 -13.93 -7.49
CA ASP A 34 -5.59 -15.11 -8.29
C ASP A 34 -4.89 -14.69 -9.59
N THR A 35 -3.56 -14.82 -9.60
CA THR A 35 -2.71 -14.48 -10.75
C THR A 35 -2.71 -15.54 -11.84
N SER A 36 -3.38 -16.68 -11.64
CA SER A 36 -3.58 -17.70 -12.68
C SER A 36 -4.75 -17.36 -13.63
N GLY A 37 -5.57 -16.38 -13.26
CA GLY A 37 -6.73 -15.93 -14.01
C GLY A 37 -6.41 -15.14 -15.29
N LYS A 38 -7.42 -15.01 -16.16
CA LYS A 38 -7.34 -14.23 -17.39
C LYS A 38 -7.07 -12.75 -17.08
N GLY A 39 -6.04 -12.18 -17.72
CA GLY A 39 -5.68 -10.76 -17.59
C GLY A 39 -4.33 -10.52 -16.89
N TRP A 40 -3.76 -11.55 -16.26
CA TRP A 40 -2.39 -11.50 -15.75
C TRP A 40 -1.38 -11.91 -16.83
N GLY A 41 -0.28 -11.17 -16.89
CA GLY A 41 0.86 -11.48 -17.74
C GLY A 41 2.15 -10.99 -17.06
N PRO A 42 3.32 -11.56 -17.41
CA PRO A 42 4.59 -11.09 -16.89
C PRO A 42 4.80 -9.61 -17.23
N LEU A 43 5.23 -8.82 -16.23
CA LEU A 43 5.56 -7.40 -16.45
C LEU A 43 6.74 -7.25 -17.43
N PHE A 44 7.74 -8.13 -17.30
CA PHE A 44 8.86 -8.23 -18.22
C PHE A 44 8.81 -9.56 -18.97
N ASN A 45 9.04 -9.52 -20.27
CA ASN A 45 9.21 -10.73 -21.06
C ASN A 45 10.61 -11.33 -20.83
N ASP A 46 10.79 -12.59 -21.22
CA ASP A 46 12.04 -13.34 -20.96
C ASP A 46 13.28 -12.68 -21.58
N SER A 47 13.11 -11.90 -22.66
CA SER A 47 14.20 -11.19 -23.33
C SER A 47 14.41 -9.77 -22.85
N LEU A 48 13.60 -9.30 -21.89
CA LEU A 48 13.51 -7.90 -21.44
C LEU A 48 13.30 -6.92 -22.61
N SER A 49 12.83 -7.37 -23.77
CA SER A 49 12.66 -6.51 -24.96
C SER A 49 11.54 -5.47 -24.79
N ASN A 50 10.69 -5.66 -23.79
CA ASN A 50 9.68 -4.70 -23.36
C ASN A 50 10.14 -3.80 -22.19
N ALA A 51 11.43 -3.79 -21.86
CA ALA A 51 12.02 -2.95 -20.81
C ALA A 51 13.08 -1.99 -21.39
N ILE A 52 13.19 -0.79 -20.80
CA ILE A 52 14.26 0.17 -21.08
C ILE A 52 15.20 0.17 -19.89
N PHE A 53 16.48 -0.12 -20.13
CA PHE A 53 17.38 -0.49 -19.05
C PHE A 53 18.85 -0.18 -19.42
N PRO A 54 19.67 0.46 -18.56
CA PRO A 54 21.10 0.62 -18.83
C PRO A 54 21.80 -0.75 -18.89
N ALA A 55 22.53 -0.98 -19.98
CA ALA A 55 23.28 -2.23 -20.17
C ALA A 55 24.31 -2.42 -19.04
N GLY A 56 24.33 -3.61 -18.44
CA GLY A 56 25.32 -3.99 -17.42
C GLY A 56 25.02 -3.57 -15.97
N VAL A 57 23.85 -3.01 -15.67
CA VAL A 57 23.53 -2.48 -14.32
C VAL A 57 22.51 -3.32 -13.53
N TRP A 58 21.67 -4.13 -14.18
CA TRP A 58 20.44 -4.60 -13.54
C TRP A 58 20.62 -5.71 -12.49
N THR A 59 20.32 -5.31 -11.25
CA THR A 59 19.62 -6.10 -10.22
C THR A 59 18.42 -5.25 -9.77
N VAL A 60 17.22 -5.84 -9.72
CA VAL A 60 15.89 -5.16 -9.77
C VAL A 60 15.70 -4.06 -8.71
N ARG A 61 15.26 -2.85 -9.15
CA ARG A 61 14.62 -1.80 -8.33
C ARG A 61 13.22 -1.56 -8.92
N GLU A 62 12.19 -1.50 -8.08
CA GLU A 62 10.79 -1.40 -8.54
C GLU A 62 10.25 0.02 -8.39
N VAL A 63 9.85 0.63 -9.51
CA VAL A 63 9.13 1.91 -9.56
C VAL A 63 7.78 1.63 -10.21
N VAL A 64 6.67 1.95 -9.53
CA VAL A 64 5.32 1.48 -9.93
C VAL A 64 4.60 2.47 -10.87
N HIS A 65 4.96 3.74 -10.82
CA HIS A 65 4.43 4.78 -11.71
C HIS A 65 5.50 5.83 -11.94
N ALA A 66 5.77 6.22 -13.18
CA ALA A 66 6.67 7.33 -13.50
C ALA A 66 6.11 8.13 -14.68
N SER A 67 5.98 9.46 -14.50
CA SER A 67 5.47 10.36 -15.55
C SER A 67 6.58 10.85 -16.49
N ASN A 68 7.85 10.75 -16.05
CA ASN A 68 9.05 11.06 -16.81
C ASN A 68 10.15 10.06 -16.40
N ILE A 69 10.78 9.36 -17.34
CA ILE A 69 11.82 8.36 -17.05
C ILE A 69 13.23 8.99 -16.90
N GLU A 70 13.45 10.15 -17.50
CA GLU A 70 14.73 10.88 -17.42
C GLU A 70 14.84 11.65 -16.09
N ASP A 71 13.71 12.08 -15.54
CA ASP A 71 13.59 12.75 -14.22
C ASP A 71 12.53 12.06 -13.37
N TRP A 72 12.76 10.78 -13.05
CA TRP A 72 11.75 9.93 -12.42
C TRP A 72 11.56 10.21 -10.93
N ILE A 73 12.56 10.74 -10.24
CA ILE A 73 12.56 10.94 -8.78
C ILE A 73 11.36 11.82 -8.32
N PRO A 74 11.10 13.01 -8.89
CA PRO A 74 9.94 13.81 -8.51
C PRO A 74 8.62 13.40 -9.21
N HIS A 75 8.70 12.48 -10.17
CA HIS A 75 7.58 12.14 -11.06
C HIS A 75 7.08 10.70 -10.91
N SER A 76 7.48 10.04 -9.83
CA SER A 76 7.12 8.67 -9.50
C SER A 76 6.62 8.51 -8.08
N VAL A 77 5.98 7.36 -7.83
CA VAL A 77 5.70 6.89 -6.48
C VAL A 77 6.54 5.64 -6.25
N GLU A 78 7.34 5.68 -5.18
CA GLU A 78 8.18 4.57 -4.75
C GLU A 78 7.54 3.84 -3.57
N ILE A 79 7.43 2.52 -3.70
CA ILE A 79 7.00 1.62 -2.62
C ILE A 79 8.24 0.87 -2.16
N GLN A 80 8.63 1.09 -0.91
CA GLN A 80 9.93 0.69 -0.41
C GLN A 80 10.05 -0.83 -0.24
N ILE A 81 11.15 -1.39 -0.74
CA ILE A 81 11.59 -2.75 -0.40
C ILE A 81 12.88 -2.61 0.42
N ALA A 82 12.79 -2.93 1.71
CA ALA A 82 13.92 -2.86 2.64
C ALA A 82 13.98 -4.10 3.55
N ASP A 83 15.19 -4.39 4.04
CA ASP A 83 15.39 -5.36 5.12
C ASP A 83 15.32 -4.66 6.48
N ASP A 84 14.11 -4.54 7.01
CA ASP A 84 13.84 -3.90 8.31
C ASP A 84 14.50 -4.65 9.49
N TRP A 85 15.04 -5.86 9.29
CA TRP A 85 15.79 -6.59 10.32
C TRP A 85 17.26 -6.16 10.39
N SER A 86 17.77 -5.48 9.37
CA SER A 86 19.14 -5.00 9.34
C SER A 86 19.38 -3.84 10.32
N GLU A 87 20.60 -3.70 10.82
CA GLU A 87 20.95 -2.56 11.68
C GLU A 87 20.73 -1.21 10.98
N LYS A 88 20.98 -1.14 9.67
CA LYS A 88 20.84 0.08 8.89
C LYS A 88 19.39 0.52 8.75
N TRP A 89 18.49 -0.38 8.33
CA TRP A 89 17.10 -0.03 8.01
C TRP A 89 16.13 -0.17 9.20
N SER A 90 16.48 -0.91 10.24
CA SER A 90 15.68 -0.96 11.48
C SER A 90 15.61 0.39 12.22
N LYS A 91 16.56 1.30 11.95
CA LYS A 91 16.72 2.58 12.65
C LYS A 91 16.37 3.82 11.82
N VAL A 92 16.01 3.65 10.55
CA VAL A 92 15.58 4.80 9.72
C VAL A 92 14.17 5.23 10.07
N GLU A 93 13.78 6.42 9.60
CA GLU A 93 12.40 6.89 9.71
C GLU A 93 11.40 5.85 9.17
N PRO A 94 10.24 5.66 9.82
CA PRO A 94 9.27 4.66 9.39
C PRO A 94 8.79 4.80 7.93
N SER A 95 8.80 6.02 7.37
CA SER A 95 8.47 6.27 5.96
C SER A 95 9.55 5.81 4.98
N TRP A 96 10.68 5.30 5.47
CA TRP A 96 11.80 4.75 4.69
C TRP A 96 11.99 3.23 4.91
N GLN A 97 11.10 2.61 5.68
CA GLN A 97 11.09 1.18 5.96
C GLN A 97 10.24 0.41 4.95
N CYS A 98 10.30 -0.92 4.96
CA CYS A 98 9.63 -1.78 3.99
C CYS A 98 8.12 -1.51 3.93
N ALA A 99 7.57 -1.52 2.71
CA ALA A 99 6.18 -1.22 2.36
C ALA A 99 5.70 0.21 2.62
N ALA A 100 6.59 1.13 3.00
CA ALA A 100 6.28 2.55 3.04
C ALA A 100 6.08 3.12 1.62
N ILE A 101 5.24 4.17 1.52
CA ILE A 101 5.33 5.11 0.41
C ILE A 101 6.53 5.99 0.72
N PHE A 102 7.62 5.76 -0.01
CA PHE A 102 8.95 6.24 0.36
C PHE A 102 8.95 7.75 0.63
N GLY A 103 9.43 8.16 1.81
CA GLY A 103 9.49 9.56 2.24
C GLY A 103 8.16 10.20 2.65
N HIS A 104 7.02 9.53 2.45
CA HIS A 104 5.69 10.13 2.62
C HIS A 104 4.84 9.45 3.69
N GLN A 105 4.69 8.12 3.63
CA GLN A 105 3.73 7.41 4.46
C GLN A 105 4.28 6.05 4.92
N PRO A 106 4.44 5.83 6.24
CA PRO A 106 4.89 4.55 6.76
C PRO A 106 3.88 3.43 6.52
N ALA A 107 4.37 2.19 6.49
CA ALA A 107 3.50 1.02 6.52
C ALA A 107 2.76 0.92 7.87
N THR A 108 1.51 0.47 7.84
CA THR A 108 0.70 0.25 9.05
C THR A 108 1.12 -0.99 9.85
N LYS A 109 1.88 -1.90 9.22
CA LYS A 109 2.36 -3.15 9.83
C LYS A 109 3.75 -3.50 9.31
N HIS A 110 4.64 -3.90 10.21
CA HIS A 110 5.98 -4.40 9.88
C HIS A 110 5.93 -5.93 9.81
N ILE A 111 5.76 -6.46 8.60
CA ILE A 111 5.59 -7.91 8.36
C ILE A 111 6.52 -8.45 7.27
N VAL A 112 7.57 -7.70 6.94
CA VAL A 112 8.64 -8.20 6.07
C VAL A 112 9.35 -9.37 6.76
N LYS A 113 9.55 -10.45 6.01
CA LYS A 113 10.23 -11.64 6.49
C LYS A 113 11.73 -11.41 6.66
N LYS A 114 12.41 -12.31 7.36
CA LYS A 114 13.86 -12.21 7.58
C LYS A 114 14.64 -12.47 6.29
N PRO A 115 15.91 -12.03 6.21
CA PRO A 115 16.80 -12.38 5.11
C PRO A 115 16.83 -13.88 4.85
N GLY A 116 16.73 -14.26 3.58
CA GLY A 116 16.67 -15.67 3.14
C GLY A 116 15.25 -16.19 2.91
N GLU A 117 14.22 -15.44 3.29
CA GLU A 117 12.82 -15.80 3.05
C GLU A 117 12.20 -14.98 1.91
N TRP A 118 11.37 -15.63 1.07
CA TRP A 118 10.64 -14.95 0.02
C TRP A 118 9.44 -14.17 0.57
N ASN A 119 9.40 -12.88 0.25
CA ASN A 119 8.26 -12.01 0.47
C ASN A 119 7.36 -11.97 -0.77
N HIS A 120 6.07 -11.69 -0.59
CA HIS A 120 5.12 -11.54 -1.69
C HIS A 120 4.41 -10.19 -1.60
N TYR A 121 4.61 -9.34 -2.59
CA TYR A 121 3.89 -8.07 -2.72
C TYR A 121 2.66 -8.22 -3.63
N THR A 122 1.59 -7.51 -3.28
CA THR A 122 0.51 -7.20 -4.20
C THR A 122 0.29 -5.70 -4.14
N ILE A 123 0.51 -5.03 -5.26
CA ILE A 123 0.36 -3.58 -5.38
C ILE A 123 -0.77 -3.33 -6.36
N THR A 124 -1.83 -2.69 -5.88
CA THR A 124 -2.99 -2.34 -6.70
C THR A 124 -3.00 -0.83 -6.91
N CYS A 125 -2.90 -0.41 -8.17
CA CYS A 125 -3.00 1.00 -8.57
C CYS A 125 -4.29 1.21 -9.36
N LYS A 126 -5.28 1.89 -8.77
CA LYS A 126 -6.55 2.25 -9.45
C LYS A 126 -6.71 3.77 -9.44
N GLY A 127 -6.37 4.39 -10.56
CA GLY A 127 -6.34 5.85 -10.68
C GLY A 127 -5.32 6.47 -9.72
N ARG A 128 -5.78 7.33 -8.81
CA ARG A 128 -4.94 7.99 -7.78
C ARG A 128 -4.79 7.20 -6.49
N MET A 129 -5.42 6.03 -6.40
CA MET A 129 -5.39 5.21 -5.20
C MET A 129 -4.40 4.06 -5.37
N ILE A 130 -3.56 3.86 -4.37
CA ILE A 130 -2.57 2.78 -4.28
C ILE A 130 -2.85 1.97 -3.02
N TRP A 131 -2.95 0.66 -3.17
CA TRP A 131 -2.99 -0.29 -2.06
C TRP A 131 -1.77 -1.18 -2.12
N VAL A 132 -1.12 -1.36 -0.98
CA VAL A 132 0.07 -2.20 -0.85
C VAL A 132 -0.25 -3.30 0.14
N ALA A 133 -0.24 -4.53 -0.35
CA ALA A 133 -0.27 -5.71 0.49
C ALA A 133 1.08 -6.42 0.45
N LEU A 134 1.51 -6.87 1.63
CA LEU A 134 2.73 -7.64 1.82
C LEU A 134 2.38 -8.93 2.55
N ASN A 135 2.86 -10.07 2.05
CA ASN A 135 2.69 -11.37 2.68
C ASN A 135 1.22 -11.71 3.04
N GLY A 136 0.29 -11.35 2.16
CA GLY A 136 -1.14 -11.65 2.33
C GLY A 136 -1.91 -10.66 3.21
N GLN A 137 -1.30 -9.54 3.62
CA GLN A 137 -1.99 -8.53 4.43
C GLN A 137 -1.84 -7.14 3.80
N LEU A 138 -2.92 -6.36 3.83
CA LEU A 138 -2.86 -4.95 3.48
C LEU A 138 -2.02 -4.22 4.52
N VAL A 139 -0.97 -3.54 4.06
CA VAL A 139 -0.01 -2.82 4.90
C VAL A 139 0.03 -1.32 4.60
N ASN A 140 -0.41 -0.88 3.42
CA ASN A 140 -0.48 0.54 3.09
C ASN A 140 -1.66 0.87 2.17
N THR A 141 -2.18 2.09 2.29
CA THR A 141 -3.19 2.66 1.38
C THR A 141 -2.90 4.14 1.20
N CYS A 142 -2.66 4.55 -0.03
CA CYS A 142 -2.27 5.92 -0.37
C CYS A 142 -3.29 6.50 -1.35
N ASP A 143 -3.89 7.63 -0.95
CA ASP A 143 -4.61 8.51 -1.87
C ASP A 143 -3.66 9.61 -2.35
N MET A 144 -3.22 9.51 -3.59
CA MET A 144 -2.33 10.51 -4.19
C MET A 144 -2.96 11.90 -4.29
N SER A 145 -4.29 12.03 -4.15
CA SER A 145 -4.96 13.33 -4.10
C SER A 145 -4.50 14.23 -2.96
N LEU A 146 -3.98 13.62 -1.89
CA LEU A 146 -3.51 14.31 -0.70
C LEU A 146 -2.11 14.92 -0.87
N TYR A 147 -1.43 14.60 -1.98
CA TYR A 147 -0.07 15.05 -2.29
C TYR A 147 -0.09 16.00 -3.49
N THR A 148 -0.24 17.30 -3.23
CA THR A 148 -0.48 18.32 -4.27
C THR A 148 0.77 19.04 -4.77
N SER A 149 1.96 18.73 -4.24
CA SER A 149 3.22 19.33 -4.67
C SER A 149 4.34 18.30 -4.78
N ALA A 150 4.92 18.15 -5.97
CA ALA A 150 6.10 17.32 -6.24
C ALA A 150 7.41 17.90 -5.67
N LYS A 151 7.34 18.95 -4.84
CA LYS A 151 8.50 19.79 -4.53
C LYS A 151 9.42 19.25 -3.46
N ASP A 152 9.00 18.27 -2.66
CA ASP A 152 9.87 17.69 -1.64
C ASP A 152 9.55 16.20 -1.50
N ASN A 153 10.39 15.33 -2.08
CA ASN A 153 10.59 14.01 -1.49
C ASN A 153 11.38 14.26 -0.19
N GLY A 154 10.68 14.67 0.86
CA GLY A 154 11.26 15.19 2.09
C GLY A 154 12.32 14.25 2.68
N ALA A 155 13.57 14.72 2.64
CA ALA A 155 14.71 14.30 3.43
C ALA A 155 15.53 15.54 3.77
#